data_AF-A0A534Q7L7-F1
#
_entry.id   AF-A0A534Q7L7-F1
#
_cell.length_a   1.000
_cell.length_b   1.000
_cell.length_c   1.000
_cell.angle_alpha   90.00
_cell.angle_beta   90.00
_cell.angle_gamma   90.00
#
_symmetry.space_group_name_H-M   'P 1'
#
loop_
_entity.id
_entity.type
_entity.pdbx_description
1 polymer ?
#
loop_
_entity_poly.entity_id
_entity_poly.type
_entity_poly.pdbx_seq_one_letter_code
_entity_poly.pdbx_strand_id
1 'polypeptide(L)'
;AGFGRPDGFHERQVGRWLSQLDGYCAREIPSIRDVGAWLSEHRPTDWAPGIMHGDYHSANVLVAPDPPARIAAILDWENCTIGDPLLDLAGFLHMTATSERAVWADRSALIDRWQQSSGRSAPDLRYYTALYTFKLAVMLEGVYQRSLADPTRGDPGAMGDTVLQLARQAAAAITP
;
A
#
# COMPACT_ATOMS: atom_id res chain seq x y z
N ALA A 1 4.58 -18.08 18.86
CA ALA A 1 3.97 -17.02 18.05
C ALA A 1 4.75 -16.92 16.75
N GLY A 2 4.09 -17.00 15.58
CA GLY A 2 4.76 -16.96 14.27
C GLY A 2 4.93 -15.53 13.74
N PHE A 3 5.88 -15.33 12.83
CA PHE A 3 6.20 -14.04 12.18
C PHE A 3 5.03 -13.43 11.37
N GLY A 4 4.00 -14.21 11.05
CA GLY A 4 2.79 -13.73 10.41
C GLY A 4 1.71 -14.82 10.33
N ARG A 5 0.53 -14.46 9.84
CA ARG A 5 -0.58 -15.39 9.58
C ARG A 5 -0.96 -15.33 8.11
N PRO A 6 -0.50 -16.24 7.25
CA PRO A 6 -0.90 -16.27 5.84
C PRO A 6 -2.37 -16.64 5.69
N ASP A 7 -2.89 -17.54 6.52
CA ASP A 7 -4.28 -17.97 6.45
C ASP A 7 -5.23 -16.79 6.66
N GLY A 8 -6.16 -16.65 5.72
CA GLY A 8 -7.11 -15.54 5.74
C GLY A 8 -6.47 -14.18 5.42
N PHE A 9 -5.35 -14.11 4.68
CA PHE A 9 -4.66 -12.84 4.39
C PHE A 9 -5.55 -11.84 3.70
N HIS A 10 -6.17 -12.21 2.58
CA HIS A 10 -7.02 -11.30 1.81
C HIS A 10 -8.37 -11.09 2.49
N GLU A 11 -8.92 -12.14 3.12
CA GLU A 11 -10.18 -12.15 3.88
C GLU A 11 -10.24 -11.05 4.93
N ARG A 12 -9.13 -10.83 5.65
CA ARG A 12 -9.12 -9.92 6.81
C ARG A 12 -8.79 -8.47 6.47
N GLN A 13 -8.30 -8.18 5.25
CA GLN A 13 -7.80 -6.83 4.94
C GLN A 13 -8.91 -5.80 5.05
N VAL A 14 -9.96 -5.94 4.24
CA VAL A 14 -11.02 -4.93 4.11
C VAL A 14 -11.73 -4.72 5.45
N GLY A 15 -12.18 -5.80 6.09
CA GLY A 15 -12.92 -5.72 7.34
C GLY A 15 -12.12 -5.03 8.46
N ARG A 16 -10.82 -5.31 8.56
CA ARG A 16 -9.94 -4.65 9.54
C ARG A 16 -9.83 -3.15 9.27
N TRP A 17 -9.58 -2.76 8.01
CA TRP A 17 -9.40 -1.35 7.65
C TRP A 17 -10.69 -0.55 7.78
N LEU A 18 -11.84 -1.10 7.38
CA LEU A 18 -13.13 -0.44 7.58
C LEU A 18 -13.47 -0.30 9.07
N SER A 19 -13.23 -1.34 9.88
CA SER A 19 -13.42 -1.24 11.33
C SER A 19 -12.53 -0.19 11.98
N GLN A 20 -11.29 -0.05 11.50
CA GLN A 20 -10.41 1.03 11.96
C GLN A 20 -10.95 2.40 11.54
N LEU A 21 -11.35 2.55 10.28
CA LEU A 21 -11.92 3.79 9.75
C LEU A 21 -13.13 4.23 10.58
N ASP A 22 -14.06 3.31 10.85
CA ASP A 22 -15.26 3.57 11.66
C ASP A 22 -14.91 4.04 13.09
N GLY A 23 -13.73 3.69 13.60
CA GLY A 23 -13.27 4.07 14.94
C GLY A 23 -12.74 5.50 15.07
N TYR A 24 -12.40 6.18 13.97
CA TYR A 24 -11.85 7.55 14.03
C TYR A 24 -12.39 8.52 12.97
N CYS A 25 -13.06 8.05 11.92
CA CYS A 25 -13.46 8.90 10.81
C CYS A 25 -14.63 9.82 11.21
N ALA A 26 -14.41 11.13 11.16
CA ALA A 26 -15.42 12.13 11.49
C ALA A 26 -16.07 12.78 10.24
N ARG A 27 -15.72 12.29 9.04
CA ARG A 27 -16.23 12.79 7.76
C ARG A 27 -16.52 11.66 6.79
N GLU A 28 -17.23 11.97 5.71
CA GLU A 28 -17.39 11.03 4.60
C GLU A 28 -16.14 11.02 3.71
N ILE A 29 -15.70 9.82 3.31
CA ILE A 29 -14.71 9.62 2.26
C ILE A 29 -15.43 8.97 1.07
N PRO A 30 -15.67 9.70 -0.03
CA PRO A 30 -16.40 9.18 -1.17
C PRO A 30 -15.80 7.87 -1.71
N SER A 31 -16.67 6.95 -2.13
CA SER A 31 -16.32 5.65 -2.74
C SER A 31 -15.52 4.67 -1.88
N ILE A 32 -15.07 5.03 -0.67
CA ILE A 32 -14.20 4.14 0.13
C ILE A 32 -14.90 2.83 0.50
N ARG A 33 -16.21 2.89 0.80
CA ARG A 33 -17.01 1.70 1.13
C ARG A 33 -17.33 0.86 -0.10
N ASP A 34 -17.61 1.49 -1.24
CA ASP A 34 -17.83 0.79 -2.52
C ASP A 34 -16.56 0.04 -2.95
N VAL A 35 -15.40 0.68 -2.81
CA VAL A 35 -14.10 0.04 -3.02
C VAL A 35 -13.90 -1.13 -2.06
N GLY A 36 -14.24 -0.98 -0.78
CA GLY A 36 -14.20 -2.07 0.18
C GLY A 36 -15.09 -3.26 -0.22
N ALA A 37 -16.30 -3.00 -0.70
CA ALA A 37 -17.20 -4.05 -1.19
C ALA A 37 -16.59 -4.78 -2.39
N TRP A 38 -16.11 -4.04 -3.39
CA TRP A 38 -15.46 -4.62 -4.57
C TRP A 38 -14.24 -5.46 -4.19
N LEU A 39 -13.37 -4.96 -3.31
CA LEU A 39 -12.20 -5.69 -2.82
C LEU A 39 -12.59 -6.99 -2.12
N SER A 40 -13.70 -7.02 -1.39
CA SER A 40 -14.18 -8.22 -0.70
C SER A 40 -14.67 -9.29 -1.68
N GLU A 41 -15.23 -8.87 -2.81
CA GLU A 41 -15.75 -9.74 -3.88
C GLU A 41 -14.65 -10.26 -4.81
N HIS A 42 -13.58 -9.48 -5.02
CA HIS A 42 -12.54 -9.74 -6.03
C HIS A 42 -11.21 -10.25 -5.44
N ARG A 43 -11.26 -10.87 -4.25
CA ARG A 43 -10.06 -11.40 -3.57
C ARG A 43 -9.34 -12.43 -4.46
N PRO A 44 -7.99 -12.39 -4.54
CA PRO A 44 -7.20 -13.43 -5.17
C PRO A 44 -7.45 -14.79 -4.49
N THR A 45 -7.82 -15.79 -5.28
CA THR A 45 -8.03 -17.16 -4.81
C THR A 45 -6.78 -18.03 -4.94
N ASP A 46 -5.87 -17.66 -5.86
CA ASP A 46 -4.58 -18.30 -6.06
C ASP A 46 -3.46 -17.29 -5.78
N TRP A 47 -2.77 -17.48 -4.66
CA TRP A 47 -1.66 -16.62 -4.25
C TRP A 47 -0.67 -17.42 -3.39
N ALA A 48 0.60 -17.02 -3.43
CA ALA A 48 1.67 -17.67 -2.70
C ALA A 48 2.18 -16.78 -1.56
N PRO A 49 2.15 -17.23 -0.29
CA PRO A 49 2.70 -16.46 0.82
C PRO A 49 4.17 -16.11 0.66
N GLY A 50 4.57 -14.97 1.22
CA GLY A 50 5.95 -14.53 1.32
C GLY A 50 6.12 -13.48 2.40
N ILE A 51 7.38 -13.16 2.68
CA ILE A 51 7.71 -12.04 3.56
C ILE A 51 7.30 -10.75 2.85
N MET A 52 6.54 -9.94 3.56
CA MET A 52 6.21 -8.57 3.18
C MET A 52 6.88 -7.61 4.15
N HIS A 53 7.42 -6.53 3.61
CA HIS A 53 7.84 -5.36 4.38
C HIS A 53 6.64 -4.61 4.94
N GLY A 54 5.58 -4.46 4.13
CA GLY A 54 4.37 -3.70 4.49
C GLY A 54 4.45 -2.19 4.25
N ASP A 55 5.66 -1.66 4.04
CA ASP A 55 5.95 -0.26 3.70
C ASP A 55 7.23 -0.11 2.84
N TYR A 56 7.34 -0.89 1.76
CA TYR A 56 8.56 -0.93 0.94
C TYR A 56 8.59 0.20 -0.09
N HIS A 57 9.42 1.22 0.15
CA HIS A 57 9.68 2.31 -0.78
C HIS A 57 11.08 2.89 -0.62
N SER A 58 11.49 3.76 -1.54
CA SER A 58 12.87 4.27 -1.64
C SER A 58 13.36 5.07 -0.43
N ALA A 59 12.49 5.58 0.44
CA ALA A 59 12.93 6.24 1.67
C ALA A 59 13.36 5.24 2.75
N ASN A 60 12.88 4.00 2.68
CA ASN A 60 13.19 2.90 3.60
C ASN A 60 14.34 2.02 3.07
N VAL A 61 15.05 2.46 2.02
CA VAL A 61 16.17 1.72 1.42
C VAL A 61 17.44 2.56 1.47
N LEU A 62 18.47 2.03 2.10
CA LEU A 62 19.82 2.60 2.06
C LEU A 62 20.60 2.00 0.89
N VAL A 63 21.25 2.87 0.11
CA VAL A 63 22.11 2.48 -1.01
C VAL A 63 23.57 2.69 -0.60
N ALA A 64 24.43 1.72 -0.92
CA ALA A 64 25.86 1.84 -0.68
C ALA A 64 26.43 3.05 -1.45
N PRO A 65 27.41 3.79 -0.87
CA PRO A 65 27.94 4.99 -1.51
C PRO A 65 28.78 4.67 -2.76
N ASP A 66 29.43 3.50 -2.78
CA ASP A 66 30.34 3.12 -3.86
C ASP A 66 29.61 2.42 -5.02
N PRO A 67 29.95 2.74 -6.29
CA PRO A 67 29.44 2.01 -7.44
C PRO A 67 30.05 0.59 -7.53
N PRO A 68 29.34 -0.38 -8.14
CA PRO A 68 27.97 -0.27 -8.68
C PRO A 68 26.92 -0.16 -7.57
N ALA A 69 25.77 0.46 -7.87
CA ALA A 69 24.70 0.63 -6.90
C ALA A 69 24.27 -0.72 -6.27
N ARG A 70 24.21 -0.75 -4.95
CA ARG A 70 23.79 -1.90 -4.13
C ARG A 70 22.90 -1.43 -3.00
N ILE A 71 21.87 -2.22 -2.67
CA ILE A 71 21.12 -2.02 -1.44
C ILE A 71 22.04 -2.40 -0.27
N ALA A 72 22.31 -1.45 0.61
CA ALA A 72 23.08 -1.65 1.84
C ALA A 72 22.18 -2.15 2.98
N ALA A 73 20.97 -1.60 3.10
CA ALA A 73 19.99 -2.01 4.10
C ALA A 73 18.55 -1.66 3.67
N ILE A 74 17.59 -2.40 4.22
CA ILE A 74 16.16 -2.09 4.20
C ILE A 74 15.74 -1.81 5.64
N LEU A 75 15.15 -0.66 5.89
CA LEU A 75 14.80 -0.13 7.20
C LEU A 75 13.30 -0.24 7.47
N ASP A 76 12.90 -0.11 8.73
CA ASP A 76 11.49 0.00 9.16
C ASP A 76 10.61 -1.24 8.93
N TRP A 77 11.04 -2.35 9.52
CA TRP A 77 10.34 -3.64 9.45
C TRP A 77 9.15 -3.76 10.43
N GLU A 78 8.67 -2.69 11.06
CA GLU A 78 7.63 -2.80 12.09
C GLU A 78 6.28 -3.31 11.55
N ASN A 79 6.02 -3.06 10.26
CA ASN A 79 4.81 -3.49 9.56
C ASN A 79 4.97 -4.84 8.84
N CYS A 80 6.11 -5.51 9.02
CA CYS A 80 6.41 -6.73 8.28
C CYS A 80 5.49 -7.89 8.68
N THR A 81 5.21 -8.77 7.73
CA THR A 81 4.35 -9.93 7.98
C THR A 81 4.59 -11.04 6.95
N ILE A 82 3.93 -12.18 7.15
CA ILE A 82 3.72 -13.18 6.09
C ILE A 82 2.37 -12.91 5.45
N GLY A 83 2.39 -12.60 4.15
CA GLY A 83 1.22 -12.26 3.36
C GLY A 83 1.51 -12.40 1.87
N ASP A 84 0.76 -11.68 1.05
CA ASP A 84 0.93 -11.71 -0.41
C ASP A 84 1.91 -10.61 -0.89
N PRO A 85 3.13 -10.97 -1.37
CA PRO A 85 4.13 -10.00 -1.80
C PRO A 85 3.70 -9.11 -2.97
N LEU A 86 2.64 -9.46 -3.70
CA LEU A 86 2.09 -8.61 -4.76
C LEU A 86 1.53 -7.30 -4.21
N LEU A 87 1.12 -7.26 -2.93
CA LEU A 87 0.70 -6.01 -2.28
C LEU A 87 1.88 -5.06 -2.01
N ASP A 88 3.06 -5.58 -1.67
CA ASP A 88 4.28 -4.77 -1.57
C ASP A 88 4.72 -4.27 -2.95
N LEU A 89 4.62 -5.11 -3.99
CA LEU A 89 4.89 -4.69 -5.36
C LEU A 89 3.96 -3.55 -5.79
N ALA A 90 2.65 -3.67 -5.53
CA ALA A 90 1.70 -2.61 -5.84
C ALA A 90 2.01 -1.30 -5.10
N GLY A 91 2.37 -1.38 -3.83
CA GLY A 91 2.78 -0.23 -3.04
C GLY A 91 4.06 0.42 -3.58
N PHE A 92 5.09 -0.37 -3.87
CA PHE A 92 6.31 0.10 -4.48
C PHE A 92 6.03 0.84 -5.81
N LEU A 93 5.26 0.23 -6.72
CA LEU A 93 4.92 0.84 -8.00
C LEU A 93 4.15 2.16 -7.84
N HIS A 94 3.23 2.23 -6.88
CA HIS A 94 2.51 3.47 -6.56
C HIS A 94 3.49 4.57 -6.10
N MET A 95 4.33 4.27 -5.11
CA MET A 95 5.27 5.23 -4.55
C MET A 95 6.34 5.68 -5.55
N THR A 96 6.77 4.80 -6.46
CA THR A 96 7.69 5.18 -7.54
C THR A 96 7.04 6.09 -8.58
N ALA A 97 5.76 5.88 -8.90
CA ALA A 97 5.05 6.70 -9.87
C ALA A 97 4.81 8.14 -9.39
N THR A 98 4.76 8.36 -8.08
CA THR A 98 4.59 9.68 -7.46
C THR A 98 5.90 10.27 -6.92
N SER A 99 7.03 9.59 -7.09
CA SER A 99 8.32 9.99 -6.52
C SER A 99 9.06 10.98 -7.42
N GLU A 100 9.36 12.17 -6.91
CA GLU A 100 10.25 13.14 -7.56
C GLU A 100 11.75 12.87 -7.30
N ARG A 101 12.07 11.91 -6.42
CA ARG A 101 13.45 11.67 -5.93
C ARG A 101 14.36 10.97 -6.94
N ALA A 102 13.81 10.30 -7.94
CA ALA A 102 14.56 9.52 -8.90
C ALA A 102 13.76 9.29 -10.19
N VAL A 103 14.49 9.11 -11.29
CA VAL A 103 13.91 8.61 -12.55
C VAL A 103 13.87 7.09 -12.45
N TRP A 104 12.66 6.54 -12.33
CA TRP A 104 12.44 5.10 -12.31
C TRP A 104 12.25 4.56 -13.73
N ALA A 105 12.55 3.27 -13.91
CA ALA A 105 12.13 2.55 -15.11
C ALA A 105 10.60 2.57 -15.24
N ASP A 106 10.09 2.34 -16.44
CA ASP A 106 8.64 2.24 -16.62
C ASP A 106 8.04 1.08 -15.80
N ARG A 107 6.73 1.16 -15.57
CA ARG A 107 5.99 0.20 -14.75
C ARG A 107 6.18 -1.24 -15.24
N SER A 108 6.23 -1.48 -16.54
CA SER A 108 6.36 -2.82 -17.10
C SER A 108 7.76 -3.40 -16.86
N ALA A 109 8.81 -2.60 -17.07
CA ALA A 109 10.18 -3.00 -16.78
C ALA A 109 10.41 -3.31 -15.28
N LEU A 110 9.78 -2.54 -14.37
CA LEU A 110 9.83 -2.82 -12.94
C LEU A 110 9.15 -4.13 -12.57
N ILE A 111 7.98 -4.41 -13.14
CA ILE A 111 7.26 -5.68 -12.96
C ILE A 111 8.10 -6.84 -13.49
N ASP A 112 8.65 -6.73 -14.70
CA ASP A 112 9.49 -7.78 -15.30
C ASP A 112 10.73 -8.08 -14.45
N ARG A 113 11.39 -7.04 -13.94
CA ARG A 113 12.53 -7.19 -13.04
C ARG A 113 12.14 -7.90 -11.74
N TRP A 114 10.98 -7.58 -11.18
CA TRP A 114 10.45 -8.23 -9.99
C TRP A 114 10.15 -9.71 -10.25
N GLN A 115 9.50 -10.04 -11.37
CA GLN A 115 9.18 -11.42 -11.74
C GLN A 115 10.44 -12.26 -11.90
N GLN A 116 11.43 -11.75 -12.65
CA GLN A 116 12.72 -12.42 -12.86
C GLN A 116 13.50 -12.67 -11.57
N SER A 117 13.48 -11.70 -10.64
CA SER A 117 14.25 -11.80 -9.39
C SER A 117 13.58 -12.68 -8.33
N SER A 118 12.25 -12.65 -8.28
CA SER A 118 11.48 -13.36 -7.26
C SER A 118 11.10 -14.78 -7.67
N GLY A 119 11.16 -15.10 -8.97
CA GLY A 119 10.63 -16.34 -9.51
C GLY A 119 9.10 -16.43 -9.48
N ARG A 120 8.41 -15.31 -9.24
CA ARG A 120 6.95 -15.21 -9.14
C ARG A 120 6.37 -14.56 -10.39
N SER A 121 5.15 -14.93 -10.75
CA SER A 121 4.36 -14.20 -11.75
C SER A 121 3.59 -13.06 -11.09
N ALA A 122 3.53 -11.91 -11.76
CA ALA A 122 2.64 -10.82 -11.42
C ALA A 122 1.42 -10.89 -12.35
N PRO A 123 0.21 -11.20 -11.83
CA PRO A 123 -1.01 -11.15 -12.63
C PRO A 123 -1.41 -9.69 -12.87
N ASP A 124 -2.65 -9.47 -13.30
CA ASP A 124 -3.24 -8.14 -13.22
C ASP A 124 -3.16 -7.60 -11.78
N LEU A 125 -2.43 -6.50 -11.60
CA LEU A 125 -2.20 -5.86 -10.31
C LEU A 125 -3.35 -4.92 -9.90
N ARG A 126 -4.46 -4.89 -10.64
CA ARG A 126 -5.63 -4.05 -10.36
C ARG A 126 -6.14 -4.21 -8.93
N TYR A 127 -6.38 -5.44 -8.49
CA TYR A 127 -6.82 -5.72 -7.11
C TYR A 127 -5.83 -5.18 -6.07
N TYR A 128 -4.54 -5.45 -6.27
CA TYR A 128 -3.48 -5.04 -5.33
C TYR A 128 -3.29 -3.52 -5.30
N THR A 129 -3.45 -2.85 -6.44
CA THR A 129 -3.39 -1.39 -6.55
C THR A 129 -4.57 -0.74 -5.83
N ALA A 130 -5.79 -1.27 -6.05
CA ALA A 130 -6.98 -0.84 -5.32
C ALA A 130 -6.83 -1.06 -3.81
N LEU A 131 -6.36 -2.24 -3.39
CA LEU A 131 -6.16 -2.58 -1.98
C LEU A 131 -5.12 -1.67 -1.31
N TYR A 132 -3.97 -1.43 -1.97
CA TYR A 132 -2.93 -0.56 -1.45
C TYR A 132 -3.42 0.88 -1.26
N THR A 133 -4.04 1.46 -2.29
CA THR A 133 -4.55 2.84 -2.24
C THR A 133 -5.71 3.00 -1.25
N PHE A 134 -6.62 2.02 -1.17
CA PHE A 134 -7.65 1.95 -0.14
C PHE A 134 -7.04 1.95 1.27
N LYS A 135 -6.09 1.04 1.54
CA LYS A 135 -5.39 0.95 2.83
C LYS A 135 -4.68 2.26 3.17
N LEU A 136 -3.99 2.87 2.21
CA LEU A 136 -3.26 4.12 2.42
C LEU A 136 -4.20 5.29 2.72
N ALA A 137 -5.34 5.40 2.02
CA ALA A 137 -6.36 6.41 2.30
C ALA A 137 -6.88 6.27 3.75
N VAL A 138 -7.21 5.05 4.16
CA VAL A 138 -7.68 4.75 5.52
C VAL A 138 -6.61 5.11 6.56
N MET A 139 -5.36 4.65 6.38
CA MET A 139 -4.26 4.97 7.31
C MET A 139 -4.03 6.48 7.46
N LEU A 140 -3.98 7.21 6.34
CA LEU A 140 -3.76 8.65 6.34
C LEU A 140 -4.95 9.41 6.92
N GLU A 141 -6.19 8.93 6.76
CA GLU A 141 -7.33 9.54 7.44
C GLU A 141 -7.17 9.46 8.97
N GLY A 142 -6.68 8.33 9.49
CA GLY A 142 -6.39 8.22 10.92
C GLY A 142 -5.35 9.23 11.39
N VAL A 143 -4.30 9.47 10.59
CA VAL A 143 -3.29 10.50 10.89
C VAL A 143 -3.91 11.89 10.82
N TYR A 144 -4.70 12.18 9.77
CA TYR A 144 -5.39 13.44 9.56
C TYR A 144 -6.30 13.79 10.75
N GLN A 145 -7.14 12.86 11.20
CA GLN A 145 -8.04 13.05 12.35
C GLN A 145 -7.27 13.31 13.65
N ARG A 146 -6.15 12.61 13.89
CA ARG A 146 -5.28 12.87 15.04
C ARG A 146 -4.57 14.23 14.97
N SER A 147 -4.24 14.69 13.78
CA SER A 147 -3.64 16.01 13.58
C SER A 147 -4.66 17.13 13.79
N LEU A 148 -5.91 16.95 13.36
CA LEU A 148 -6.99 17.90 13.66
C LEU A 148 -7.23 18.05 15.17
N ALA A 149 -7.08 16.96 15.92
CA ALA A 149 -7.26 16.95 17.38
C ALA A 149 -6.04 17.49 18.15
N ASP A 150 -4.89 17.70 17.50
CA ASP A 150 -3.64 18.12 18.14
C ASP A 150 -3.09 19.40 17.48
N PRO A 151 -3.33 20.58 18.08
CA PRO A 151 -2.88 21.87 17.54
C PRO A 151 -1.36 21.99 17.33
N THR A 152 -0.55 21.10 17.93
CA THR A 152 0.91 21.11 17.77
C THR A 152 1.39 20.51 16.45
N ARG A 153 0.52 19.80 15.72
CA ARG A 153 0.85 19.08 14.48
C ARG A 153 0.78 19.93 13.20
N GLY A 154 0.48 21.22 13.31
CA GLY A 154 0.30 22.11 12.16
C GLY A 154 -1.01 21.84 11.41
N ASP A 155 -1.21 22.54 10.28
CA ASP A 155 -2.42 22.40 9.45
C ASP A 155 -2.39 21.08 8.63
N PRO A 156 -3.34 20.15 8.87
CA PRO A 156 -3.35 18.88 8.16
C PRO A 156 -4.13 18.93 6.84
N GLY A 157 -4.56 20.10 6.35
CA GLY A 157 -5.39 20.26 5.15
C GLY A 157 -4.90 19.48 3.92
N ALA A 158 -3.61 19.60 3.57
CA ALA A 158 -3.01 18.88 2.44
C ALA A 158 -3.06 17.34 2.59
N MET A 159 -2.98 16.84 3.84
CA MET A 159 -3.15 15.41 4.12
C MET A 159 -4.61 15.00 3.91
N GLY A 160 -5.56 15.83 4.34
CA GLY A 160 -6.98 15.62 4.09
C GLY A 160 -7.32 15.50 2.61
N ASP A 161 -6.71 16.32 1.75
CA ASP A 161 -6.86 16.27 0.29
C ASP A 161 -6.22 15.01 -0.30
N THR A 162 -5.05 14.62 0.21
CA THR A 162 -4.35 13.39 -0.19
C THR A 162 -5.19 12.14 0.08
N VAL A 163 -5.88 12.07 1.23
CA VAL A 163 -6.82 10.98 1.53
C VAL A 163 -7.92 10.88 0.46
N LEU A 164 -8.52 12.00 0.08
CA LEU A 164 -9.59 12.02 -0.93
C LEU A 164 -9.06 11.65 -2.32
N GLN A 165 -7.82 12.05 -2.65
CA GLN A 165 -7.16 11.64 -3.89
C GLN A 165 -6.92 10.12 -3.93
N LEU A 166 -6.43 9.54 -2.84
CA LEU A 166 -6.20 8.10 -2.74
C LEU A 166 -7.50 7.30 -2.85
N ALA A 167 -8.58 7.78 -2.23
CA ALA A 167 -9.90 7.16 -2.37
C ALA A 167 -10.39 7.19 -3.83
N ARG A 168 -10.18 8.31 -4.54
CA ARG A 168 -10.49 8.40 -5.99
C ARG A 168 -9.63 7.46 -6.84
N GLN A 169 -8.34 7.31 -6.51
CA GLN A 169 -7.45 6.38 -7.21
C GLN A 169 -7.87 4.93 -6.98
N ALA A 170 -8.26 4.58 -5.76
CA ALA A 170 -8.79 3.27 -5.45
C ALA A 170 -10.09 2.98 -6.20
N ALA A 171 -10.98 3.98 -6.30
CA ALA A 171 -12.21 3.89 -7.10
C ALA A 171 -11.91 3.72 -8.59
N ALA A 172 -10.97 4.51 -9.14
CA ALA A 172 -10.58 4.40 -10.54
C ALA A 172 -9.98 3.01 -10.86
N ALA A 173 -9.26 2.41 -9.92
CA ALA A 173 -8.72 1.06 -10.08
C ALA A 173 -9.80 -0.02 -10.17
N ILE A 174 -11.04 0.21 -9.71
CA ILE A 174 -12.13 -0.78 -9.75
C ILE A 174 -13.18 -0.48 -10.85
N THR A 175 -13.00 0.59 -11.61
CA THR A 175 -13.83 0.89 -12.78
C THR A 175 -13.34 0.08 -14.00
N PRO A 176 -14.25 -0.48 -14.83
CA PRO A 176 -13.89 -1.23 -16.03
C PRO A 176 -13.08 -0.42 -17.06
#